data_AF-A0A9Q8LCK7-F1
#
_entry.id   AF-A0A9Q8LCK7-F1
#
_cell.length_a   1.000
_cell.length_b   1.000
_cell.length_c   1.000
_cell.angle_alpha   90.00
_cell.angle_beta   90.00
_cell.angle_gamma   90.00
#
_symmetry.space_group_name_H-M   'P 1'
#
loop_
_entity.id
_entity.type
_entity.pdbx_description
1 polymer ?
#
loop_
_entity_poly.entity_id
_entity_poly.type
_entity_poly.pdbx_seq_one_letter_code
_entity_poly.pdbx_strand_id
1 'polypeptide(L)'
;MARSGPKKIKDLIGNNQTLQTYYDLDQAMVDAHFGEKDEIAESTARMLLENSELALIIRCRACMVLACGEGEDCLDMAKEAVRIAQLAYDRCSEPGDLETTLLKNAKEILKKTQERVDEMGKKESSKGK
;
A
#
# COMPACT_ATOMS: atom_id res chain seq x y z
N MET A 1 31.67 -29.23 -8.86
CA MET A 1 31.44 -28.09 -7.94
C MET A 1 31.87 -26.82 -8.66
N ALA A 2 30.93 -26.09 -9.27
CA ALA A 2 31.22 -24.86 -10.00
C ALA A 2 31.25 -23.67 -9.03
N ARG A 3 32.36 -22.91 -9.02
CA ARG A 3 32.53 -21.71 -8.20
C ARG A 3 31.74 -20.55 -8.84
N SER A 4 30.71 -20.07 -8.15
CA SER A 4 30.00 -18.85 -8.51
C SER A 4 30.97 -17.67 -8.43
N GLY A 5 31.23 -17.01 -9.56
CA GLY A 5 32.07 -15.81 -9.62
C GLY A 5 31.45 -14.62 -8.88
N PRO A 6 32.23 -13.56 -8.58
CA PRO A 6 31.73 -12.37 -7.91
C PRO A 6 30.68 -11.68 -8.80
N LYS A 7 29.48 -11.49 -8.26
CA LYS A 7 28.39 -10.74 -8.90
C LYS A 7 28.92 -9.35 -9.30
N LYS A 8 28.71 -8.97 -10.56
CA LYS A 8 29.26 -7.72 -11.12
C LYS A 8 28.60 -6.54 -10.41
N ILE A 9 29.40 -5.56 -9.99
CA ILE A 9 28.97 -4.30 -9.36
C ILE A 9 27.85 -3.59 -10.16
N LYS A 10 27.76 -3.84 -11.48
CA LYS A 10 26.68 -3.32 -12.34
C LYS A 10 25.27 -3.78 -11.93
N ASP A 11 25.12 -4.99 -11.39
CA ASP A 11 23.83 -5.49 -10.88
C ASP A 11 23.45 -4.84 -9.54
N LEU A 12 24.44 -4.30 -8.79
CA LEU A 12 24.21 -3.50 -7.58
C LEU A 12 23.85 -2.05 -7.90
N ILE A 13 24.29 -1.51 -9.05
CA ILE A 13 24.00 -0.13 -9.47
C ILE A 13 22.58 0.01 -10.04
N GLY A 14 22.08 -1.02 -10.76
CA GLY A 14 20.69 -1.03 -11.26
C GLY A 14 19.64 -0.98 -10.15
N ASN A 15 19.91 -1.65 -9.02
CA ASN A 15 19.00 -1.70 -7.88
C ASN A 15 18.75 -0.33 -7.23
N ASN A 16 19.72 0.59 -7.28
CA ASN A 16 19.58 1.88 -6.61
C ASN A 16 18.64 2.82 -7.38
N GLN A 17 18.70 2.83 -8.72
CA GLN A 17 17.80 3.65 -9.54
C GLN A 17 16.36 3.17 -9.46
N THR A 18 16.13 1.85 -9.55
CA THR A 18 14.79 1.26 -9.44
C THR A 18 14.17 1.52 -8.06
N LEU A 19 14.95 1.36 -6.98
CA LEU A 19 14.48 1.69 -5.64
C LEU A 19 14.14 3.18 -5.50
N GLN A 20 15.00 4.06 -6.01
CA GLN A 20 14.75 5.50 -6.00
C GLN A 20 13.45 5.85 -6.75
N THR A 21 13.22 5.26 -7.93
CA THR A 21 11.98 5.46 -8.70
C THR A 21 10.74 5.05 -7.89
N TYR A 22 10.78 3.94 -7.16
CA TYR A 22 9.65 3.53 -6.32
C TYR A 22 9.41 4.48 -5.15
N TYR A 23 10.46 5.04 -4.55
CA TYR A 23 10.31 6.07 -3.52
C TYR A 23 9.74 7.37 -4.08
N ASP A 24 10.18 7.80 -5.27
CA ASP A 24 9.67 9.00 -5.91
C ASP A 24 8.17 8.83 -6.26
N LEU A 25 7.78 7.64 -6.72
CA LEU A 25 6.38 7.29 -6.98
C LEU A 25 5.54 7.19 -5.70
N ASP A 26 6.06 6.62 -4.62
CA ASP A 26 5.39 6.61 -3.31
C ASP A 26 5.14 8.04 -2.81
N GLN A 27 6.13 8.92 -2.92
CA GLN A 27 5.97 10.32 -2.53
C GLN A 27 4.94 11.04 -3.41
N ALA A 28 4.99 10.84 -4.72
CA ALA A 28 4.02 11.43 -5.65
C ALA A 28 2.59 10.96 -5.37
N MET A 29 2.40 9.68 -5.03
CA MET A 29 1.11 9.12 -4.63
C MET A 29 0.59 9.78 -3.35
N VAL A 30 1.45 9.91 -2.34
CA VAL A 30 1.10 10.54 -1.05
C VAL A 30 0.73 12.01 -1.26
N ASP A 31 1.53 12.76 -2.01
CA ASP A 31 1.29 14.17 -2.31
C ASP A 31 0.00 14.37 -3.13
N ALA A 32 -0.28 13.49 -4.08
CA ALA A 32 -1.52 13.51 -4.85
C ALA A 32 -2.75 13.26 -3.96
N HIS A 33 -2.68 12.29 -3.05
CA HIS A 33 -3.78 11.98 -2.14
C HIS A 33 -4.06 13.13 -1.16
N PHE A 34 -3.01 13.71 -0.56
CA PHE A 34 -3.18 14.88 0.31
C PHE A 34 -3.59 16.15 -0.45
N GLY A 35 -3.29 16.23 -1.74
CA GLY A 35 -3.71 17.31 -2.63
C GLY A 35 -5.10 17.11 -3.24
N GLU A 36 -5.90 16.15 -2.76
CA GLU A 36 -7.25 15.81 -3.26
C GLU A 36 -7.26 15.44 -4.76
N LYS A 37 -6.13 14.92 -5.27
CA LYS A 37 -5.99 14.40 -6.63
C LYS A 37 -6.11 12.88 -6.62
N ASP A 38 -7.24 12.39 -6.09
CA ASP A 38 -7.42 10.98 -5.78
C ASP A 38 -7.27 10.07 -7.00
N GLU A 39 -7.73 10.47 -8.19
CA GLU A 39 -7.54 9.69 -9.43
C GLU A 39 -6.05 9.45 -9.76
N ILE A 40 -5.19 10.46 -9.54
CA ILE A 40 -3.75 10.35 -9.79
C ILE A 40 -3.10 9.47 -8.71
N ALA A 41 -3.53 9.63 -7.46
CA ALA A 41 -3.05 8.82 -6.35
C ALA A 41 -3.41 7.34 -6.55
N GLU A 42 -4.65 7.04 -6.90
CA GLU A 42 -5.12 5.68 -7.18
C GLU A 42 -4.41 5.05 -8.38
N SER A 43 -4.27 5.79 -9.49
CA SER A 43 -3.54 5.31 -10.67
C SER A 43 -2.10 4.94 -10.32
N THR A 44 -1.41 5.81 -9.56
CA THR A 44 -0.03 5.57 -9.10
C THR A 44 0.04 4.38 -8.15
N ALA A 45 -0.93 4.24 -7.23
CA ALA A 45 -1.02 3.11 -6.31
C ALA A 45 -1.18 1.78 -7.06
N ARG A 46 -2.03 1.72 -8.09
CA ARG A 46 -2.19 0.52 -8.93
C ARG A 46 -0.89 0.18 -9.68
N MET A 47 -0.24 1.17 -10.30
CA MET A 47 1.06 0.97 -10.97
C MET A 47 2.14 0.44 -10.02
N LEU A 48 2.17 0.95 -8.78
CA LEU A 48 3.07 0.42 -7.75
C LEU A 48 2.75 -1.06 -7.51
N LEU A 49 1.50 -1.41 -7.18
CA LEU A 49 1.12 -2.78 -6.82
C LEU A 49 1.37 -3.86 -7.90
N GLU A 50 1.52 -3.49 -9.17
CA GLU A 50 1.95 -4.41 -10.23
C GLU A 50 3.37 -4.98 -10.00
N ASN A 51 4.18 -4.34 -9.15
CA ASN A 51 5.56 -4.73 -8.88
C ASN A 51 5.68 -5.65 -7.66
N SER A 52 5.95 -6.94 -7.90
CA SER A 52 6.09 -7.99 -6.88
C SER A 52 7.35 -7.91 -6.02
N GLU A 53 8.27 -6.97 -6.27
CA GLU A 53 9.47 -6.74 -5.44
C GLU A 53 9.45 -5.44 -4.61
N LEU A 54 8.34 -4.68 -4.63
CA LEU A 54 8.19 -3.48 -3.80
C LEU A 54 8.39 -3.73 -2.31
N ALA A 55 8.98 -2.72 -1.66
CA ALA A 55 9.08 -2.65 -0.21
C ALA A 55 7.68 -2.70 0.44
N LEU A 56 7.57 -3.42 1.57
CA LEU A 56 6.31 -3.64 2.27
C LEU A 56 5.62 -2.32 2.67
N ILE A 57 6.40 -1.30 3.04
CA ILE A 57 5.87 0.01 3.40
C ILE A 57 5.17 0.71 2.23
N ILE A 58 5.78 0.69 1.04
CA ILE A 58 5.23 1.31 -0.17
C ILE A 58 3.96 0.56 -0.60
N ARG A 59 3.98 -0.78 -0.57
CA ARG A 59 2.77 -1.56 -0.84
C ARG A 59 1.64 -1.26 0.12
N CYS A 60 1.95 -1.18 1.42
CA CYS A 60 0.96 -0.88 2.42
C CYS A 60 0.31 0.49 2.15
N ARG A 61 1.11 1.51 1.84
CA ARG A 61 0.59 2.85 1.50
C ARG A 61 -0.27 2.82 0.23
N ALA A 62 0.15 2.12 -0.81
CA ALA A 62 -0.64 1.96 -2.03
C ALA A 62 -1.99 1.30 -1.75
N CYS A 63 -2.03 0.21 -0.97
CA CYS A 63 -3.28 -0.41 -0.55
C CYS A 63 -4.15 0.53 0.31
N MET A 64 -3.55 1.32 1.19
CA MET A 64 -4.27 2.31 2.01
C MET A 64 -4.91 3.40 1.15
N VAL A 65 -4.23 3.90 0.11
CA VAL A 65 -4.77 4.88 -0.84
C VAL A 65 -5.98 4.28 -1.57
N LEU A 66 -5.85 3.08 -2.12
CA LEU A 66 -6.96 2.41 -2.81
C LEU A 66 -8.13 2.09 -1.88
N ALA A 67 -7.86 1.83 -0.60
CA ALA A 67 -8.90 1.62 0.40
C ALA A 67 -9.71 2.88 0.73
N CYS A 68 -9.13 4.06 0.56
CA CYS A 68 -9.82 5.34 0.72
C CYS A 68 -10.71 5.68 -0.49
N GLY A 69 -10.38 5.18 -1.68
CA GLY A 69 -11.14 5.39 -2.92
C GLY A 69 -12.53 4.77 -2.92
N GLU A 70 -13.28 4.96 -4.01
CA GLU A 70 -14.65 4.44 -4.20
C GLU A 70 -14.71 3.12 -4.98
N GLY A 71 -13.55 2.52 -5.29
CA GLY A 71 -13.48 1.26 -6.04
C GLY A 71 -14.17 0.08 -5.34
N GLU A 72 -14.68 -0.86 -6.13
CA GLU A 72 -15.31 -2.10 -5.63
C GLU A 72 -14.34 -2.93 -4.76
N ASP A 73 -13.04 -2.81 -5.01
CA ASP A 73 -11.97 -3.48 -4.30
C ASP A 73 -11.51 -2.76 -3.02
N CYS A 74 -12.10 -1.61 -2.66
CA CYS A 74 -11.61 -0.77 -1.55
C CYS A 74 -11.50 -1.53 -0.21
N LEU A 75 -12.48 -2.40 0.11
CA LEU A 75 -12.46 -3.16 1.35
C LEU A 75 -11.38 -4.25 1.35
N ASP A 76 -11.15 -4.88 0.21
CA ASP A 76 -10.11 -5.90 0.07
C ASP A 76 -8.72 -5.27 0.10
N MET A 77 -8.55 -4.08 -0.50
CA MET A 77 -7.34 -3.28 -0.36
C MET A 77 -7.09 -2.87 1.10
N ALA A 78 -8.14 -2.54 1.86
CA ALA A 78 -8.01 -2.19 3.28
C ALA A 78 -7.55 -3.39 4.12
N LYS A 79 -8.09 -4.59 3.86
CA LYS A 79 -7.64 -5.83 4.51
C LYS A 79 -6.20 -6.16 4.14
N GLU A 80 -5.84 -5.99 2.87
CA GLU A 80 -4.50 -6.25 2.38
C GLU A 80 -3.47 -5.29 2.99
N ALA A 81 -3.82 -4.00 3.15
CA ALA A 81 -3.00 -3.04 3.87
C ALA A 81 -2.67 -3.49 5.29
N VAL A 82 -3.68 -3.95 6.05
CA VAL A 82 -3.46 -4.49 7.41
C VAL A 82 -2.57 -5.72 7.39
N ARG A 83 -2.81 -6.66 6.45
CA ARG A 83 -2.00 -7.87 6.31
C ARG A 83 -0.52 -7.55 6.04
N ILE A 84 -0.24 -6.60 5.14
CA ILE A 84 1.11 -6.17 4.80
C ILE A 84 1.77 -5.42 5.96
N ALA A 85 1.04 -4.53 6.63
CA ALA A 85 1.55 -3.80 7.79
C ALA A 85 1.89 -4.75 8.95
N GLN A 86 1.04 -5.75 9.21
CA GLN A 86 1.31 -6.76 10.22
C GLN A 86 2.53 -7.59 9.85
N LEU A 87 2.67 -7.99 8.57
CA LEU A 87 3.86 -8.68 8.10
C LEU A 87 5.14 -7.84 8.25
N ALA A 88 5.07 -6.53 8.02
CA ALA A 88 6.20 -5.63 8.23
C ALA A 88 6.56 -5.53 9.71
N TYR A 89 5.56 -5.39 10.58
CA TYR A 89 5.73 -5.38 12.04
C TYR A 89 6.36 -6.68 12.55
N ASP A 90 5.83 -7.83 12.15
CA ASP A 90 6.29 -9.15 12.62
C ASP A 90 7.69 -9.53 12.12
N ARG A 91 8.13 -8.95 10.99
CA ARG A 91 9.49 -9.16 10.45
C ARG A 91 10.54 -8.32 11.16
N CYS A 92 10.15 -7.28 11.90
CA CYS A 92 11.07 -6.49 12.69
C CYS A 92 11.22 -7.11 14.09
N SER A 93 12.45 -7.47 14.46
CA SER A 93 12.75 -7.98 15.81
C SER A 93 12.43 -6.96 16.90
N GLU A 94 12.62 -5.67 16.59
CA GLU A 94 12.26 -4.52 17.41
C GLU A 94 11.51 -3.50 16.54
N PRO A 95 10.17 -3.59 16.46
CA PRO A 95 9.38 -2.65 15.67
C PRO A 95 9.48 -1.24 16.25
N GLY A 96 9.75 -0.25 15.38
CA GLY A 96 9.82 1.15 15.77
C GLY A 96 8.48 1.86 15.65
N ASP A 97 8.55 3.19 15.78
CA ASP A 97 7.39 4.07 15.60
C ASP A 97 6.81 3.97 14.18
N LEU A 98 7.66 3.73 13.18
CA LEU A 98 7.27 3.64 11.78
C LEU A 98 6.34 2.45 11.54
N GLU A 99 6.75 1.24 11.92
CA GLU A 99 5.97 0.01 11.74
C GLU A 99 4.68 0.05 12.58
N THR A 100 4.78 0.57 13.82
CA THR A 100 3.64 0.72 14.72
C THR A 100 2.60 1.69 14.16
N THR A 101 3.06 2.84 13.64
CA THR A 101 2.19 3.85 13.03
C THR A 101 1.57 3.33 11.74
N LEU A 102 2.33 2.62 10.91
CA LEU A 102 1.83 2.02 9.68
C LEU A 102 0.70 1.02 9.96
N LEU A 103 0.90 0.11 10.92
CA LEU A 103 -0.10 -0.87 11.32
C LEU A 103 -1.35 -0.21 11.94
N LYS A 104 -1.16 0.80 12.78
CA LYS A 104 -2.27 1.57 13.35
C LYS A 104 -3.10 2.24 12.26
N ASN A 105 -2.46 2.96 11.34
CA ASN A 105 -3.15 3.68 10.27
C ASN A 105 -3.89 2.71 9.34
N ALA A 106 -3.29 1.57 8.99
CA ALA A 106 -3.94 0.55 8.17
C ALA A 106 -5.22 -0.01 8.85
N LYS A 107 -5.17 -0.27 10.17
CA LYS A 107 -6.34 -0.73 10.94
C LYS A 107 -7.44 0.33 11.02
N GLU A 108 -7.07 1.60 11.18
CA GLU A 108 -8.02 2.71 11.18
C GLU A 108 -8.72 2.87 9.83
N ILE A 109 -7.98 2.75 8.72
CA ILE A 109 -8.56 2.77 7.37
C ILE A 109 -9.51 1.60 7.17
N LEU A 110 -9.11 0.35 7.50
CA LEU A 110 -9.99 -0.81 7.40
C LEU A 110 -11.31 -0.60 8.16
N LYS A 111 -11.25 -0.06 9.38
CA LYS A 111 -12.45 0.25 10.16
C LYS A 111 -13.35 1.24 9.43
N LYS A 112 -12.80 2.37 8.97
CA LYS A 112 -13.57 3.42 8.25
C LYS A 112 -14.15 2.91 6.93
N THR A 113 -13.38 2.15 6.16
CA THR A 113 -13.83 1.56 4.90
C THR A 113 -14.96 0.56 5.12
N GLN A 114 -14.87 -0.29 6.15
CA GLN A 114 -15.95 -1.21 6.52
C GLN A 114 -17.22 -0.47 6.92
N GLU A 115 -17.11 0.56 7.78
CA GLU A 115 -18.25 1.39 8.19
C GLU A 115 -18.95 2.03 6.97
N ARG A 116 -18.17 2.57 6.02
CA ARG A 116 -18.69 3.15 4.78
C ARG A 116 -19.43 2.11 3.93
N VAL A 117 -18.86 0.92 3.74
CA VAL A 117 -19.49 -0.17 2.95
C VAL A 117 -20.80 -0.63 3.60
N ASP A 118 -20.81 -0.80 4.92
CA ASP A 118 -22.00 -1.21 5.66
C ASP A 118 -23.13 -0.17 5.55
N GLU A 119 -22.79 1.12 5.56
CA GLU A 119 -23.76 2.20 5.36
C GLU A 119 -24.35 2.20 3.94
N MET A 120 -23.55 1.92 2.91
CA MET A 120 -24.04 1.80 1.54
C MET A 120 -25.04 0.65 1.39
N GLY A 121 -24.70 -0.54 1.91
CA GLY A 121 -25.60 -1.70 1.86
C GLY A 121 -26.93 -1.50 2.59
N LYS A 122 -26.93 -0.74 3.70
CA LYS A 122 -28.18 -0.37 4.43
C LYS A 122 -29.07 0.60 3.64
N LYS A 123 -28.48 1.52 2.86
CA LYS A 123 -29.23 2.47 2.04
C LYS A 123 -29.90 1.79 0.84
N GLU A 124 -29.23 0.82 0.22
CA GLU A 124 -29.79 0.07 -0.91
C GLU A 124 -30.97 -0.83 -0.50
N SER A 125 -30.86 -1.49 0.65
CA SER A 125 -31.94 -2.33 1.20
C SER A 125 -33.18 -1.55 1.66
N SER A 126 -33.08 -0.24 1.85
CA SER A 126 -34.19 0.65 2.24
C SER A 126 -34.93 1.28 1.06
N LYS A 127 -34.34 1.30 -0.15
CA LYS A 127 -34.97 1.84 -1.38
C LYS A 127 -35.78 0.80 -2.17
N GLY A 128 -35.70 -0.47 -1.79
CA GLY A 128 -36.40 -1.59 -2.46
C GLY A 128 -37.70 -2.04 -1.80
N LYS A 129 -38.33 -1.23 -0.95
CA LYS A 129 -39.60 -1.53 -0.27
C LYS A 129 -40.70 -0.55 -0.65
#